data_AF-A0A4Q0IGI3-F1
#
_entry.id   AF-A0A4Q0IGI3-F1
#
_cell.length_a   1.000
_cell.length_b   1.000
_cell.length_c   1.000
_cell.angle_alpha   90.00
_cell.angle_beta   90.00
_cell.angle_gamma   90.00
#
_symmetry.space_group_name_H-M   'P 1'
#
loop_
_entity.id
_entity.type
_entity.pdbx_description
1 polymer ?
#
loop_
_entity_poly.entity_id
_entity_poly.type
_entity_poly.pdbx_seq_one_letter_code
_entity_poly.pdbx_strand_id
1 'polypeptide(L)'
;QKPTESIDPQSWLDRLDNLIDENLSRLNEKFTTFKNGLLKCRDYIFNFLRDPAIPPDNNSSERGIRKLKIKLKNSGCFRSDLGADAFMDLHSIVETTKKHGNSPYNAILALF
;
A
#
# COMPACT_ATOMS: atom_id res chain seq x y z
N GLN A 1 10.05 -2.06 -19.53
CA GLN A 1 10.66 -0.73 -19.28
C GLN A 1 9.71 0.04 -18.39
N LYS A 2 10.21 0.76 -17.37
CA LYS A 2 9.36 1.72 -16.65
C LYS A 2 9.13 2.92 -17.58
N PRO A 3 7.91 3.45 -17.70
CA PRO A 3 7.67 4.69 -18.43
C PRO A 3 8.59 5.76 -17.85
N THR A 4 9.32 6.49 -18.70
CA THR A 4 10.21 7.57 -18.24
C THR A 4 9.48 8.91 -18.18
N GLU A 5 8.31 8.98 -18.81
CA GLU A 5 7.55 10.21 -19.03
C GLU A 5 6.26 10.23 -18.22
N SER A 6 5.89 11.42 -17.77
CA SER A 6 4.62 11.68 -17.09
C SER A 6 3.48 11.65 -18.11
N ILE A 7 2.43 10.91 -17.79
CA ILE A 7 1.21 10.74 -18.58
C ILE A 7 0.06 11.44 -17.85
N ASP A 8 -0.69 12.27 -18.56
CA ASP A 8 -1.91 12.87 -18.01
C ASP A 8 -2.99 11.80 -17.76
N PRO A 9 -3.43 11.58 -16.50
CA PRO A 9 -4.44 10.58 -16.19
C PRO A 9 -5.87 11.05 -16.47
N GLN A 10 -6.12 12.28 -16.94
CA GLN A 10 -7.47 12.83 -17.05
C GLN A 10 -8.43 11.92 -17.84
N SER A 11 -8.00 11.44 -19.02
CA SER A 11 -8.81 10.52 -19.83
C SER A 11 -9.18 9.22 -19.10
N TRP A 12 -8.30 8.73 -18.21
CA TRP A 12 -8.55 7.54 -17.41
C TRP A 12 -9.49 7.82 -16.23
N LEU A 13 -9.36 9.00 -15.61
CA LEU A 13 -10.27 9.47 -14.57
C LEU A 13 -11.68 9.68 -15.11
N ASP A 14 -11.83 10.33 -16.26
CA ASP A 14 -13.12 10.51 -16.92
C ASP A 14 -13.76 9.17 -17.26
N ARG A 15 -12.98 8.21 -17.76
CA ARG A 15 -13.46 6.85 -18.03
C ARG A 15 -13.87 6.12 -16.76
N LEU A 16 -13.11 6.27 -15.67
CA LEU A 16 -13.43 5.69 -14.37
C LEU A 16 -14.76 6.25 -13.83
N ASP A 17 -14.96 7.57 -13.92
CA ASP A 17 -16.18 8.23 -13.46
C ASP A 17 -17.41 7.75 -14.23
N ASN A 18 -17.31 7.71 -15.56
CA ASN A 18 -18.39 7.21 -16.40
C ASN A 18 -18.78 5.76 -16.05
N LEU A 19 -17.78 4.89 -15.78
CA LEU A 19 -18.02 3.50 -15.39
C LEU A 19 -18.62 3.39 -13.97
N ILE A 20 -18.19 4.26 -13.06
CA ILE A 20 -18.70 4.30 -11.70
C ILE A 20 -20.16 4.76 -11.70
N ASP A 21 -20.54 5.70 -12.56
CA ASP A 21 -21.90 6.26 -12.62
C ASP A 21 -22.94 5.34 -13.26
N GLU A 22 -22.53 4.25 -13.90
CA GLU A 22 -23.46 3.27 -14.46
C GLU A 22 -24.46 2.73 -13.44
N ASN A 23 -25.69 2.49 -13.88
CA ASN A 23 -26.72 1.88 -13.04
C ASN A 23 -26.45 0.38 -12.86
N LEU A 24 -25.98 0.05 -11.67
CA LEU A 24 -25.55 -1.30 -11.29
C LEU A 24 -26.52 -1.96 -10.31
N SER A 25 -27.77 -1.49 -10.25
CA SER A 25 -28.82 -2.03 -9.37
C SER A 25 -29.08 -3.54 -9.55
N ARG A 26 -28.75 -4.08 -10.72
CA ARG A 26 -28.79 -5.52 -11.03
C ARG A 26 -27.69 -6.35 -10.35
N LEU A 27 -26.64 -5.71 -9.82
CA LEU A 27 -25.51 -6.38 -9.19
C LEU A 27 -25.73 -6.47 -7.67
N ASN A 28 -25.02 -7.40 -7.03
CA ASN A 28 -25.13 -7.59 -5.59
C ASN A 28 -24.54 -6.42 -4.79
N GLU A 29 -24.88 -6.36 -3.49
CA GLU A 29 -24.40 -5.34 -2.55
C GLU A 29 -22.86 -5.26 -2.43
N LYS A 30 -22.14 -6.36 -2.67
CA LYS A 30 -20.67 -6.35 -2.66
C LYS A 30 -20.12 -5.45 -3.76
N PHE A 31 -20.81 -5.33 -4.88
CA PHE A 31 -20.43 -4.41 -5.95
C PHE A 31 -20.59 -2.96 -5.52
N THR A 32 -21.65 -2.61 -4.79
CA THR A 32 -21.83 -1.27 -4.21
C THR A 32 -20.69 -0.93 -3.25
N THR A 33 -20.31 -1.88 -2.39
CA THR A 33 -19.16 -1.71 -1.49
C THR A 33 -17.86 -1.49 -2.27
N PHE A 34 -17.63 -2.27 -3.32
CA PHE A 34 -16.46 -2.12 -4.20
C PHE A 34 -16.43 -0.77 -4.91
N LYS A 35 -17.56 -0.33 -5.51
CA LYS A 35 -17.73 0.99 -6.13
C LYS A 35 -17.38 2.12 -5.16
N ASN A 36 -17.91 2.06 -3.94
CA ASN A 36 -17.61 3.04 -2.90
C ASN A 36 -16.13 3.04 -2.51
N GLY A 37 -15.48 1.88 -2.52
CA GLY A 37 -14.03 1.75 -2.32
C GLY A 37 -13.22 2.42 -3.42
N LEU A 38 -13.60 2.22 -4.69
CA LEU A 38 -12.96 2.88 -5.83
C LEU A 38 -13.12 4.40 -5.77
N LEU A 39 -14.32 4.89 -5.44
CA LEU A 39 -14.58 6.33 -5.27
C LEU A 39 -13.67 6.97 -4.21
N LYS A 40 -13.47 6.30 -3.07
CA LYS A 40 -12.56 6.79 -2.02
C LYS A 40 -11.11 6.90 -2.46
N CYS A 41 -10.69 6.05 -3.40
CA CYS A 41 -9.32 5.98 -3.89
C CYS A 41 -9.13 6.71 -5.23
N ARG A 42 -10.19 7.28 -5.82
CA ARG A 42 -10.25 7.82 -7.19
C ARG A 42 -9.03 8.66 -7.54
N ASP A 43 -8.68 9.61 -6.67
CA ASP A 43 -7.62 10.59 -6.94
C ASP A 43 -6.21 10.01 -6.86
N TYR A 44 -6.05 8.79 -6.33
CA TYR A 44 -4.76 8.13 -6.12
C TYR A 44 -4.54 6.91 -7.02
N ILE A 45 -5.60 6.34 -7.61
CA ILE A 45 -5.54 5.10 -8.42
C ILE A 45 -4.52 5.22 -9.56
N PHE A 46 -4.46 6.37 -10.21
CA PHE A 46 -3.62 6.60 -11.40
C PHE A 46 -2.35 7.41 -11.13
N ASN A 47 -1.88 7.51 -9.89
CA ASN A 47 -0.67 8.28 -9.56
C ASN A 47 0.58 7.79 -10.30
N PHE A 48 0.66 6.49 -10.60
CA PHE A 48 1.75 5.90 -11.39
C PHE A 48 1.81 6.40 -12.86
N LEU A 49 0.73 6.99 -13.37
CA LEU A 49 0.74 7.65 -14.68
C LEU A 49 1.43 9.01 -14.59
N ARG A 50 1.23 9.76 -13.49
CA ARG A 50 1.82 11.08 -13.29
C ARG A 50 3.28 10.99 -12.86
N ASP A 51 3.60 10.07 -11.96
CA ASP A 51 4.93 9.90 -11.39
C ASP A 51 5.50 8.50 -11.74
N PRO A 52 6.44 8.44 -12.70
CA PRO A 52 7.20 7.24 -13.04
C PRO A 52 7.89 6.50 -11.88
N ALA A 53 8.17 7.19 -10.77
CA ALA A 53 8.77 6.56 -9.59
C ALA A 53 7.78 5.64 -8.86
N ILE A 54 6.48 5.88 -9.01
CA ILE A 54 5.42 5.08 -8.42
C ILE A 54 5.16 3.86 -9.31
N PRO A 55 5.32 2.62 -8.79
CA PRO A 55 5.00 1.43 -9.56
C PRO A 55 3.48 1.32 -9.82
N PRO A 56 3.05 0.68 -10.93
CA PRO A 56 1.64 0.44 -11.22
C PRO A 56 1.03 -0.68 -10.35
N ASP A 57 1.83 -1.31 -9.49
CA ASP A 57 1.43 -2.38 -8.58
C ASP A 57 1.68 -2.00 -7.11
N ASN A 58 1.00 -2.69 -6.21
CA ASN A 58 1.09 -2.50 -4.76
C ASN A 58 2.04 -3.51 -4.07
N ASN A 59 2.85 -4.27 -4.82
CA ASN A 59 3.61 -5.42 -4.28
C ASN A 59 4.53 -5.03 -3.13
N SER A 60 5.13 -3.84 -3.20
CA SER A 60 6.01 -3.34 -2.14
C SER A 60 5.26 -3.10 -0.83
N SER A 61 4.03 -2.57 -0.91
CA SER A 61 3.17 -2.38 0.27
C SER A 61 2.71 -3.72 0.84
N GLU A 62 2.29 -4.65 -0.01
CA GLU A 62 1.87 -6.00 0.43
C GLU A 62 2.99 -6.77 1.11
N ARG A 63 4.20 -6.74 0.55
CA ARG A 63 5.39 -7.36 1.15
C ARG A 63 5.72 -6.76 2.52
N GLY A 64 5.57 -5.44 2.67
CA GLY A 64 5.78 -4.74 3.94
C GLY A 64 4.84 -5.24 5.05
N ILE A 65 3.53 -5.28 4.77
CA ILE A 65 2.54 -5.71 5.77
C ILE A 65 2.57 -7.22 6.04
N ARG A 66 3.04 -8.03 5.08
CA ARG A 66 3.07 -9.50 5.19
C ARG A 66 3.83 -9.98 6.42
N LYS A 67 4.89 -9.27 6.83
CA LYS A 67 5.67 -9.61 8.03
C LYS A 67 4.84 -9.60 9.30
N LEU A 68 3.93 -8.64 9.43
CA LEU A 68 3.00 -8.55 10.55
C LEU A 68 2.08 -9.79 10.59
N LYS A 69 1.57 -10.19 9.43
CA LYS A 69 0.72 -11.39 9.31
C LYS A 69 1.50 -12.68 9.59
N ILE A 70 2.75 -12.77 9.16
CA ILE A 70 3.64 -13.92 9.46
C ILE A 70 3.90 -14.00 10.97
N LYS A 71 4.23 -12.88 11.62
CA LYS A 71 4.38 -12.82 13.09
C LYS A 71 3.12 -13.32 13.78
N LEU A 72 1.94 -12.85 13.35
CA LEU A 72 0.67 -13.26 13.94
C LEU A 72 0.42 -14.76 13.75
N LYS A 73 0.72 -15.31 12.57
CA LYS A 73 0.55 -16.74 12.27
C LYS A 73 1.47 -17.61 13.11
N ASN A 74 2.74 -17.23 13.24
CA ASN A 74 3.76 -18.07 13.87
C ASN A 74 3.80 -17.90 15.40
N SER A 75 3.55 -16.70 15.92
CA SER A 75 3.74 -16.35 17.33
C SER A 75 2.47 -15.87 18.03
N GLY A 76 1.34 -15.77 17.32
CA GLY A 76 0.08 -15.28 17.87
C GLY A 76 0.05 -13.76 18.12
N CYS A 77 -0.93 -13.32 18.90
CA CYS A 77 -1.10 -11.92 19.27
C CYS A 77 0.03 -11.42 20.18
N PHE A 78 0.16 -10.10 20.33
CA PHE A 78 1.05 -9.53 21.34
C PHE A 78 0.43 -9.73 22.73
N ARG A 79 1.29 -9.91 23.76
CA ARG A 79 0.84 -10.11 25.14
C ARG A 79 0.64 -8.78 25.89
N SER A 80 1.11 -7.67 25.32
CA SER A 80 0.95 -6.31 25.82
C SER A 80 1.11 -5.31 24.68
N ASP A 81 0.55 -4.11 24.85
CA ASP A 81 0.71 -3.00 23.91
C ASP A 81 2.17 -2.55 23.83
N LEU A 82 2.88 -2.49 24.97
CA LEU A 82 4.31 -2.20 25.01
C LEU A 82 5.14 -3.15 24.11
N GLY A 83 4.81 -4.44 24.12
CA GLY A 83 5.48 -5.43 23.25
C GLY A 83 5.08 -5.30 21.78
N ALA A 84 3.88 -4.79 21.49
CA ALA A 84 3.45 -4.48 20.14
C ALA A 84 4.19 -3.25 19.60
N ASP A 85 4.26 -2.18 20.38
CA ASP A 85 4.93 -0.92 20.04
C ASP A 85 6.42 -1.17 19.78
N ALA A 86 7.13 -1.84 20.71
CA ALA A 86 8.54 -2.16 20.54
C ALA A 86 8.83 -2.99 19.27
N PHE A 87 7.92 -3.92 18.92
CA PHE A 87 8.03 -4.68 17.67
C PHE A 87 7.83 -3.78 16.45
N MET A 88 6.83 -2.90 16.48
CA MET A 88 6.51 -2.00 15.38
C MET A 88 7.62 -0.96 15.14
N ASP A 89 8.25 -0.45 16.20
CA ASP A 89 9.39 0.46 16.12
C ASP A 89 10.57 -0.21 15.43
N LEU A 90 10.99 -1.39 15.90
CA LEU A 90 12.07 -2.17 15.29
C LEU A 90 11.75 -2.52 13.82
N HIS A 91 10.51 -2.94 13.55
CA HIS A 91 10.07 -3.24 12.18
C HIS A 91 10.15 -2.01 11.28
N SER A 92 9.69 -0.85 11.75
CA SER A 92 9.73 0.42 11.02
C SER A 92 11.16 0.84 10.66
N ILE A 93 12.07 0.77 11.64
CA ILE A 93 13.50 1.09 11.44
C ILE A 93 14.13 0.15 10.41
N VAL A 94 13.91 -1.16 10.56
CA VAL A 94 14.47 -2.18 9.66
C VAL A 94 13.97 -1.99 8.22
N GLU A 95 12.67 -1.79 8.01
CA GLU A 95 12.12 -1.64 6.66
C GLU A 95 12.53 -0.30 6.02
N THR A 96 12.61 0.78 6.79
CA THR A 96 13.09 2.07 6.31
C THR A 96 14.57 1.99 5.91
N THR A 97 15.39 1.30 6.71
CA THR A 97 16.82 1.10 6.42
C THR A 97 17.01 0.32 5.12
N LYS A 98 16.24 -0.76 4.92
CA LYS A 98 16.27 -1.55 3.67
C LYS A 98 15.87 -0.73 2.45
N LYS A 99 14.86 0.14 2.57
CA LYS A 99 14.42 1.02 1.47
C LYS A 99 15.52 2.00 1.04
N HIS A 100 16.36 2.43 1.97
CA HIS A 100 17.52 3.28 1.68
C HIS A 100 18.78 2.49 1.26
N GLY A 101 18.70 1.17 1.11
CA GLY A 101 19.83 0.33 0.71
C GLY A 101 20.89 0.12 1.81
N ASN A 102 20.56 0.45 3.06
CA ASN A 102 21.47 0.36 4.19
C ASN A 102 21.35 -0.99 4.93
N SER A 103 22.36 -1.32 5.75
CA SER A 103 22.36 -2.51 6.59
C SER A 103 21.42 -2.33 7.81
N PRO A 104 20.39 -3.18 7.98
CA PRO A 104 19.53 -3.15 9.16
C PRO A 104 20.30 -3.39 10.46
N TYR A 105 21.35 -4.21 10.41
CA TYR A 105 22.19 -4.48 11.56
C TYR A 105 22.91 -3.20 12.04
N ASN A 106 23.53 -2.46 11.12
CA ASN A 106 24.21 -1.21 11.46
C ASN A 106 23.22 -0.16 11.97
N ALA A 107 22.03 -0.09 11.40
CA ALA A 107 21.00 0.85 11.84
C ALA A 107 20.51 0.55 13.26
N ILE A 108 20.33 -0.72 13.62
CA ILE A 108 19.97 -1.10 15.00
C ILE A 108 21.13 -0.85 15.95
N LEU A 109 22.37 -1.16 15.54
CA LEU A 109 23.55 -0.92 16.36
C LEU A 109 23.73 0.55 16.71
N ALA A 110 23.41 1.47 15.79
CA ALA A 110 23.53 2.92 16.01
C ALA A 110 22.49 3.52 16.96
N LEU A 111 21.52 2.75 17.45
CA LEU A 111 20.52 3.20 18.43
C LEU A 111 21.02 3.12 19.88
N PHE A 112 22.15 2.45 20.10
CA PHE A 112 22.77 2.19 21.41
C PHE A 112 24.16 2.85 21.46
#